data_AF-A0A535SMF3-F1
#
_entry.id   AF-A0A535SMF3-F1
#
_cell.length_a   1.000
_cell.length_b   1.000
_cell.length_c   1.000
_cell.angle_alpha   90.00
_cell.angle_beta   90.00
_cell.angle_gamma   90.00
#
_symmetry.space_group_name_H-M   'P 1'
#
loop_
_entity.id
_entity.type
_entity.pdbx_description
1 polymer ?
#
loop_
_entity_poly.entity_id
_entity_poly.type
_entity_poly.pdbx_seq_one_letter_code
_entity_poly.pdbx_strand_id
1 'polypeptide(L)'
;MQTQGAQRRALLRQQSPQHLEYCSSLILRAIRERHSGVSPNALVLGAGACTEIPLTELVRNSDEVVLADLDLASMRLGAGELPTSALRRRVLLVQCDISGDVSVNLKRMLERQPWDLLVPRGAQAVFDAAAECLEQCLVPDPPVLEGLGTGKFGLVVSSLVLSQLFSYPLLDILDRVQLVAPGLLGEQERHSRYQQAASAFRLRVINAHLHLLRRLVEKDGTVVLLSDFRGFVFDVYGTDHDAEHRRTMPLVPRALPDLVRENFTVLEEKHWEWLTDLPVKGRPGRGYEVVGYLLQ
;
A
#
# COMPACT_ATOMS: atom_id res chain seq x y z
N MET A 1 -8.49 1.20 -19.02
CA MET A 1 -7.56 0.06 -18.92
C MET A 1 -6.43 0.50 -18.01
N GLN A 2 -6.41 0.07 -16.75
CA GLN A 2 -5.25 0.29 -15.87
C GLN A 2 -4.14 -0.61 -16.39
N THR A 3 -3.12 -0.04 -17.00
CA THR A 3 -1.95 -0.79 -17.45
C THR A 3 -1.14 -1.18 -16.22
N GLN A 4 -0.69 -2.43 -16.16
CA GLN A 4 0.29 -2.92 -15.17
C GLN A 4 1.45 -3.64 -15.88
N GLY A 5 2.52 -3.97 -15.16
CA GLY A 5 3.65 -4.74 -15.67
C GLY A 5 4.45 -3.99 -16.74
N ALA A 6 4.93 -4.68 -17.77
CA ALA A 6 5.81 -4.11 -18.81
C ALA A 6 5.23 -2.85 -19.49
N GLN A 7 3.94 -2.85 -19.80
CA GLN A 7 3.29 -1.70 -20.44
C GLN A 7 3.30 -0.48 -19.52
N ARG A 8 3.00 -0.66 -18.22
CA ARG A 8 3.04 0.42 -17.24
C ARG A 8 4.46 0.90 -17.01
N ARG A 9 5.45 0.01 -16.91
CA ARG A 9 6.87 0.39 -16.82
C ARG A 9 7.33 1.21 -18.02
N ALA A 10 6.93 0.84 -19.24
CA ALA A 10 7.26 1.62 -20.44
C ALA A 10 6.68 3.04 -20.38
N LEU A 11 5.43 3.18 -19.92
CA LEU A 11 4.79 4.47 -19.72
C LEU A 11 5.48 5.30 -18.62
N LEU A 12 5.78 4.69 -17.47
CA LEU A 12 6.44 5.36 -16.35
C LEU A 12 7.86 5.81 -16.71
N ARG A 13 8.60 5.07 -17.54
CA ARG A 13 9.91 5.54 -18.04
C ARG A 13 9.82 6.84 -18.83
N GLN A 14 8.67 7.14 -19.44
CA GLN A 14 8.46 8.38 -20.16
C GLN A 14 7.94 9.50 -19.23
N GLN A 15 7.06 9.16 -18.29
CA GLN A 15 6.31 10.15 -17.50
C GLN A 15 6.90 10.43 -16.11
N SER A 16 7.49 9.43 -15.48
CA SER A 16 8.03 9.50 -14.12
C SER A 16 9.21 8.51 -13.96
N PRO A 17 10.29 8.65 -14.74
CA PRO A 17 11.41 7.70 -14.72
C PRO A 17 12.08 7.61 -13.34
N GLN A 18 12.12 8.74 -12.62
CA GLN A 18 12.66 8.83 -11.26
C GLN A 18 11.92 7.92 -10.28
N HIS A 19 10.62 7.69 -10.47
CA HIS A 19 9.86 6.79 -9.59
C HIS A 19 10.39 5.35 -9.67
N LEU A 20 10.58 4.83 -10.89
CA LEU A 20 11.13 3.49 -11.09
C LEU A 20 12.58 3.40 -10.62
N GLU A 21 13.36 4.45 -10.87
CA GLU A 21 14.76 4.53 -10.43
C GLU A 21 14.87 4.48 -8.91
N TYR A 22 14.10 5.28 -8.18
CA TYR A 22 14.17 5.33 -6.72
C TYR A 22 13.68 4.04 -6.07
N CYS A 23 12.55 3.47 -6.53
CA CYS A 23 12.08 2.16 -6.08
C CYS A 23 13.16 1.08 -6.26
N SER A 24 13.73 1.00 -7.46
CA SER A 24 14.81 0.05 -7.76
C SER A 24 16.06 0.31 -6.90
N SER A 25 16.47 1.57 -6.74
CA SER A 25 17.67 1.94 -5.99
C SER A 25 17.61 1.49 -4.52
N LEU A 26 16.45 1.65 -3.88
CA LEU A 26 16.22 1.23 -2.49
C LEU A 26 16.26 -0.29 -2.36
N ILE A 27 15.57 -1.02 -3.25
CA ILE A 27 15.54 -2.49 -3.25
C ILE A 27 16.95 -3.05 -3.49
N LEU A 28 17.67 -2.54 -4.49
CA LEU A 28 19.03 -2.98 -4.79
C LEU A 28 20.02 -2.61 -3.68
N ARG A 29 19.80 -1.49 -2.98
CA ARG A 29 20.58 -1.17 -1.79
C ARG A 29 20.29 -2.13 -0.65
N ALA A 30 19.03 -2.46 -0.39
CA ALA A 30 18.65 -3.42 0.64
C ALA A 30 19.30 -4.79 0.45
N ILE A 31 19.44 -5.24 -0.81
CA ILE A 31 20.17 -6.46 -1.16
C ILE A 31 21.66 -6.37 -0.76
N ARG A 32 22.29 -5.20 -0.94
CA ARG A 32 23.71 -4.99 -0.62
C ARG A 32 23.96 -4.84 0.89
N GLU A 33 23.05 -4.18 1.59
CA GLU A 33 23.14 -3.97 3.04
C GLU A 33 22.69 -5.20 3.84
N ARG A 34 22.05 -6.18 3.18
CA ARG A 34 21.63 -7.43 3.79
C ARG A 34 22.85 -8.15 4.38
N HIS A 35 22.78 -8.45 5.68
CA HIS A 35 23.83 -9.14 6.39
C HIS A 35 24.10 -10.53 5.79
N SER A 36 25.36 -10.96 5.69
CA SER A 36 25.71 -12.24 5.06
C SER A 36 25.23 -13.47 5.85
N GLY A 37 24.93 -13.29 7.13
CA GLY A 37 24.42 -14.33 8.02
C GLY A 37 22.89 -14.53 8.00
N VAL A 38 22.14 -13.72 7.26
CA VAL A 38 20.68 -13.90 7.12
C VAL A 38 20.34 -14.62 5.80
N SER A 39 19.12 -15.15 5.74
CA SER A 39 18.60 -15.87 4.58
C SER A 39 18.73 -15.07 3.28
N PRO A 40 19.20 -15.70 2.18
CA PRO A 40 19.22 -15.08 0.88
C PRO A 40 17.82 -14.91 0.27
N ASN A 41 16.77 -15.44 0.91
CA ASN A 41 15.40 -15.34 0.39
C ASN A 41 14.85 -13.93 0.55
N ALA A 42 14.01 -13.55 -0.41
CA ALA A 42 13.30 -12.27 -0.39
C ALA A 42 11.78 -12.46 -0.46
N LEU A 43 11.05 -11.56 0.16
CA LEU A 43 9.59 -11.47 0.08
C LEU A 43 9.18 -10.10 -0.46
N VAL A 44 8.19 -10.06 -1.34
CA VAL A 44 7.54 -8.84 -1.80
C VAL A 44 6.06 -8.90 -1.45
N LEU A 45 5.62 -8.01 -0.55
CA LEU A 45 4.23 -7.76 -0.22
C LEU A 45 3.67 -6.65 -1.14
N GLY A 46 2.48 -6.87 -1.69
CA GLY A 46 1.89 -5.96 -2.68
C GLY A 46 2.60 -6.05 -4.02
N ALA A 47 2.95 -7.27 -4.44
CA ALA A 47 3.79 -7.49 -5.61
C ALA A 47 3.12 -7.05 -6.93
N GLY A 48 1.78 -7.13 -7.03
CA GLY A 48 1.03 -6.91 -8.26
C GLY A 48 1.70 -7.56 -9.48
N ALA A 49 1.81 -6.82 -10.60
CA ALA A 49 2.57 -7.26 -11.78
C ALA A 49 4.07 -6.92 -11.73
N CYS A 50 4.63 -6.64 -10.55
CA CYS A 50 6.03 -6.24 -10.35
C CYS A 50 6.43 -5.03 -11.20
N THR A 51 5.58 -3.99 -11.23
CA THR A 51 5.83 -2.79 -12.03
C THR A 51 7.01 -1.99 -11.48
N GLU A 52 7.10 -1.80 -10.17
CA GLU A 52 8.14 -1.01 -9.50
C GLU A 52 9.32 -1.87 -9.02
N ILE A 53 9.14 -3.19 -9.03
CA ILE A 53 10.10 -4.15 -8.50
C ILE A 53 11.14 -4.54 -9.58
N PRO A 54 12.45 -4.39 -9.32
CA PRO A 54 13.49 -4.90 -10.20
C PRO A 54 13.61 -6.43 -10.07
N LEU A 55 12.57 -7.15 -10.51
CA LEU A 55 12.39 -8.58 -10.22
C LEU A 55 13.53 -9.44 -10.76
N THR A 56 14.10 -9.09 -11.92
CA THR A 56 15.23 -9.85 -12.50
C THR A 56 16.45 -9.78 -11.58
N GLU A 57 16.80 -8.58 -11.13
CA GLU A 57 17.91 -8.35 -10.22
C GLU A 57 17.65 -8.97 -8.84
N LEU A 58 16.43 -8.85 -8.31
CA LEU A 58 16.04 -9.45 -7.05
C LEU A 58 16.21 -10.98 -7.07
N VAL A 59 15.69 -11.65 -8.11
CA VAL A 59 15.80 -13.11 -8.27
C VAL A 59 17.24 -13.55 -8.51
N ARG A 60 18.08 -12.75 -9.19
CA ARG A 60 19.50 -13.08 -9.37
C ARG A 60 20.28 -13.09 -8.05
N ASN A 61 19.86 -12.25 -7.09
CA ASN A 61 20.53 -12.08 -5.80
C ASN A 61 19.84 -12.81 -4.63
N SER A 62 18.83 -13.63 -4.91
CA SER A 62 18.04 -14.33 -3.87
C SER A 62 17.78 -15.77 -4.26
N ASP A 63 18.01 -16.73 -3.37
CA ASP A 63 17.77 -18.17 -3.62
C ASP A 63 16.32 -18.42 -4.06
N GLU A 64 15.39 -17.87 -3.29
CA GLU A 64 13.96 -17.80 -3.61
C GLU A 64 13.44 -16.37 -3.44
N VAL A 65 12.50 -15.99 -4.30
CA VAL A 65 11.70 -14.76 -4.18
C VAL A 65 10.23 -15.14 -4.05
N VAL A 66 9.62 -14.75 -2.94
CA VAL A 66 8.18 -14.92 -2.73
C VAL A 66 7.46 -13.64 -3.12
N LEU A 67 6.48 -13.73 -4.01
CA LEU A 67 5.58 -12.65 -4.36
C LEU A 67 4.24 -12.90 -3.66
N ALA A 68 3.79 -11.92 -2.88
CA ALA A 68 2.56 -12.00 -2.10
C ALA A 68 1.61 -10.84 -2.43
N ASP A 69 0.40 -11.17 -2.86
CA ASP A 69 -0.65 -10.21 -3.25
C ASP A 69 -2.02 -10.91 -3.28
N LEU A 70 -3.11 -10.14 -3.30
CA LEU A 70 -4.45 -10.66 -3.59
C LEU A 70 -4.61 -11.01 -5.07
N ASP A 71 -3.94 -10.28 -5.97
CA ASP A 71 -4.03 -10.46 -7.41
C ASP A 71 -2.99 -11.46 -7.96
N LEU A 72 -3.34 -12.74 -7.86
CA LEU A 72 -2.54 -13.84 -8.40
C LEU A 72 -2.31 -13.74 -9.91
N ALA A 73 -3.25 -13.16 -10.66
CA ALA A 73 -3.13 -13.04 -12.10
C ALA A 73 -2.04 -12.05 -12.47
N SER A 74 -2.03 -10.89 -11.81
CA SER A 74 -0.96 -9.88 -11.98
C SER A 74 0.40 -10.42 -11.57
N MET A 75 0.51 -11.15 -10.45
CA MET A 75 1.79 -11.76 -10.05
C MET A 75 2.32 -12.77 -11.07
N ARG A 76 1.44 -13.58 -11.68
CA ARG A 76 1.81 -14.50 -12.78
C ARG A 76 2.31 -13.75 -14.01
N LEU A 77 1.69 -12.61 -14.34
CA LEU A 77 2.15 -11.76 -15.44
C LEU A 77 3.57 -11.23 -15.16
N GLY A 78 3.80 -10.66 -13.98
CA GLY A 78 5.12 -10.15 -13.57
C GLY A 78 6.21 -11.25 -13.56
N ALA A 79 5.93 -12.41 -12.97
CA ALA A 79 6.87 -13.54 -12.95
C ALA A 79 7.15 -14.09 -14.37
N GLY A 80 6.15 -14.06 -15.26
CA GLY A 80 6.29 -14.50 -16.64
C GLY A 80 7.30 -13.70 -17.46
N GLU A 81 7.51 -12.43 -17.10
CA GLU A 81 8.44 -11.51 -17.77
C GLU A 81 9.93 -11.83 -17.51
N LEU A 82 10.25 -12.67 -16.53
CA LEU A 82 11.63 -13.09 -16.27
C LEU A 82 12.23 -13.78 -17.50
N PRO A 83 13.52 -13.53 -17.83
CA PRO A 83 14.08 -13.90 -19.13
C PRO A 83 14.30 -15.41 -19.31
N THR A 84 14.45 -16.17 -18.24
CA THR A 84 14.74 -17.62 -18.30
C THR A 84 13.82 -18.43 -17.40
N SER A 85 13.56 -19.68 -17.79
CA SER A 85 12.81 -20.64 -16.96
C SER A 85 13.51 -20.94 -15.63
N ALA A 86 14.85 -20.86 -15.58
CA ALA A 86 15.62 -21.02 -14.36
C ALA A 86 15.29 -19.93 -13.32
N LEU A 87 15.20 -18.66 -13.75
CA LEU A 87 14.81 -17.56 -12.86
C LEU A 87 13.34 -17.68 -12.44
N ARG A 88 12.44 -18.04 -13.37
CA ARG A 88 11.01 -18.22 -13.05
C ARG A 88 10.77 -19.28 -11.97
N ARG A 89 11.56 -20.37 -11.94
CA ARG A 89 11.44 -21.44 -10.93
C ARG A 89 11.86 -21.03 -9.53
N ARG A 90 12.59 -19.92 -9.38
CA ARG A 90 12.97 -19.35 -8.07
C ARG A 90 11.91 -18.39 -7.52
N VAL A 91 10.80 -18.21 -8.24
CA VAL A 91 9.70 -17.34 -7.80
C VAL A 91 8.55 -18.20 -7.29
N LEU A 92 8.18 -17.99 -6.04
CA LEU A 92 6.98 -18.55 -5.43
C LEU A 92 5.88 -17.48 -5.41
N LEU A 93 4.65 -17.88 -5.73
CA LEU A 93 3.49 -16.99 -5.69
C LEU A 93 2.58 -17.39 -4.53
N VAL A 94 2.26 -16.44 -3.66
CA VAL A 94 1.37 -16.62 -2.51
C VAL A 94 0.20 -15.65 -2.65
N GLN A 95 -1.00 -16.19 -2.88
CA GLN A 95 -2.21 -15.38 -2.89
C GLN A 95 -2.68 -15.18 -1.45
N CYS A 96 -2.68 -13.95 -0.95
CA CYS A 96 -3.09 -13.67 0.43
C CYS A 96 -3.62 -12.25 0.63
N ASP A 97 -4.53 -12.06 1.59
CA ASP A 97 -4.91 -10.76 2.11
C ASP A 97 -3.88 -10.28 3.12
N ILE A 98 -3.05 -9.31 2.73
CA ILE A 98 -1.98 -8.74 3.55
C ILE A 98 -2.56 -8.05 4.81
N SER A 99 -3.81 -7.58 4.77
CA SER A 99 -4.46 -6.94 5.90
C SER A 99 -4.91 -7.93 6.99
N GLY A 100 -5.01 -9.24 6.67
CA GLY A 100 -5.55 -10.24 7.59
C GLY A 100 -7.06 -10.10 7.80
N ASP A 101 -7.83 -10.14 6.71
CA ASP A 101 -9.30 -10.10 6.71
C ASP A 101 -9.93 -8.79 7.22
N VAL A 102 -9.19 -7.68 7.25
CA VAL A 102 -9.71 -6.39 7.75
C VAL A 102 -10.94 -5.93 6.97
N SER A 103 -10.89 -5.99 5.63
CA SER A 103 -12.04 -5.63 4.79
C SER A 103 -13.23 -6.58 5.01
N VAL A 104 -12.98 -7.88 5.19
CA VAL A 104 -14.02 -8.88 5.45
C VAL A 104 -14.69 -8.63 6.81
N ASN A 105 -13.90 -8.33 7.84
CA ASN A 105 -14.36 -8.01 9.18
C ASN A 105 -15.22 -6.74 9.16
N LEU A 106 -14.73 -5.67 8.52
CA LEU A 106 -15.46 -4.41 8.43
C LEU A 106 -16.77 -4.56 7.66
N LYS A 107 -16.74 -5.24 6.52
CA LYS A 107 -17.95 -5.50 5.72
C LYS A 107 -19.02 -6.23 6.53
N ARG A 108 -18.63 -7.29 7.28
CA ARG A 108 -19.56 -8.02 8.15
C ARG A 108 -20.19 -7.13 9.22
N MET A 109 -19.44 -6.17 9.77
CA MET A 109 -19.97 -5.20 10.72
C MET A 109 -20.96 -4.24 10.07
N LEU A 110 -20.60 -3.69 8.90
CA LEU A 110 -21.48 -2.81 8.14
C LEU A 110 -22.79 -3.49 7.74
N GLU A 111 -22.76 -4.76 7.34
CA GLU A 111 -23.96 -5.52 6.98
C GLU A 111 -24.94 -5.72 8.14
N ARG A 112 -24.45 -5.70 9.39
CA ARG A 112 -25.27 -5.90 10.61
C ARG A 112 -25.91 -4.62 11.14
N GLN A 113 -25.49 -3.45 10.65
CA GLN A 113 -26.06 -2.18 11.10
C GLN A 113 -27.50 -2.02 10.61
N PRO A 114 -28.44 -1.54 11.45
CA PRO A 114 -29.84 -1.34 11.08
C PRO A 114 -30.01 -0.03 10.28
N TRP A 115 -29.46 0.02 9.06
CA TRP A 115 -29.41 1.24 8.25
C TRP A 115 -30.78 1.84 7.97
N ASP A 116 -31.80 1.00 7.78
CA ASP A 116 -33.20 1.41 7.60
C ASP A 116 -33.74 2.23 8.77
N LEU A 117 -33.26 1.98 9.99
CA LEU A 117 -33.60 2.75 11.19
C LEU A 117 -32.66 3.95 11.41
N LEU A 118 -31.42 3.87 10.95
CA LEU A 118 -30.41 4.93 11.12
C LEU A 118 -30.57 6.07 10.12
N VAL A 119 -30.87 5.77 8.86
CA VAL A 119 -30.97 6.76 7.79
C VAL A 119 -32.06 7.82 8.04
N PRO A 120 -33.28 7.48 8.50
CA PRO A 120 -34.29 8.48 8.87
C PRO A 120 -33.87 9.40 10.02
N ARG A 121 -32.89 8.99 10.84
CA ARG A 121 -32.33 9.78 11.94
C ARG A 121 -31.22 10.74 11.51
N GLY A 122 -30.87 10.73 10.22
CA GLY A 122 -29.94 11.68 9.60
C GLY A 122 -28.47 11.31 9.72
N ALA A 123 -27.62 12.23 9.24
CA ALA A 123 -26.17 12.03 9.09
C ALA A 123 -25.47 11.59 10.38
N GLN A 124 -25.83 12.18 11.52
CA GLN A 124 -25.20 11.86 12.79
C GLN A 124 -25.36 10.37 13.13
N ALA A 125 -26.56 9.81 13.05
CA ALA A 125 -26.80 8.40 13.36
C ALA A 125 -26.06 7.45 12.41
N VAL A 126 -26.02 7.79 11.12
CA VAL A 126 -25.32 7.00 10.10
C VAL A 126 -23.81 6.98 10.33
N PHE A 127 -23.21 8.15 10.56
CA PHE A 127 -21.76 8.26 10.74
C PHE A 127 -21.28 7.88 12.15
N ASP A 128 -22.15 7.92 13.16
CA ASP A 128 -21.90 7.30 14.46
C ASP A 128 -21.82 5.77 14.34
N ALA A 129 -22.73 5.15 13.59
CA ALA A 129 -22.69 3.70 13.35
C ALA A 129 -21.50 3.29 12.48
N ALA A 130 -21.15 4.10 11.47
CA ALA A 130 -19.94 3.87 10.68
C ALA A 130 -18.66 4.04 11.52
N ALA A 131 -18.61 5.03 12.41
CA ALA A 131 -17.50 5.21 13.35
C ALA A 131 -17.37 4.01 14.28
N GLU A 132 -18.48 3.51 14.83
CA GLU A 132 -18.49 2.31 15.67
C GLU A 132 -17.98 1.08 14.92
N CYS A 133 -18.36 0.90 13.65
CA CYS A 133 -17.83 -0.18 12.82
C CYS A 133 -16.30 -0.09 12.67
N LEU A 134 -15.76 1.12 12.46
CA LEU A 134 -14.32 1.32 12.41
C LEU A 134 -13.66 1.02 13.75
N GLU A 135 -14.17 1.58 14.84
CA GLU A 135 -13.66 1.40 16.21
C GLU A 135 -13.57 -0.08 16.59
N GLN A 136 -14.64 -0.84 16.32
CA GLN A 136 -14.75 -2.25 16.70
C GLN A 136 -14.21 -3.23 15.65
N CYS A 137 -13.86 -2.78 14.45
CA CYS A 137 -13.28 -3.65 13.43
C CYS A 137 -12.00 -4.31 13.97
N LEU A 138 -11.95 -5.63 13.88
CA LEU A 138 -10.78 -6.42 14.23
C LEU A 138 -9.69 -6.18 13.18
N VAL A 139 -8.57 -5.62 13.64
CA VAL A 139 -7.32 -5.49 12.89
C VAL A 139 -6.33 -6.43 13.56
N PRO A 140 -6.04 -7.62 12.98
CA PRO A 140 -5.06 -8.53 13.55
C PRO A 140 -3.68 -7.88 13.60
N ASP A 141 -2.96 -8.04 14.71
CA ASP A 141 -1.67 -7.40 14.92
C ASP A 141 -0.64 -8.38 15.54
N PRO A 142 0.36 -8.85 14.77
CA PRO A 142 0.47 -8.72 13.32
C PRO A 142 -0.52 -9.66 12.59
N PRO A 143 -0.93 -9.33 11.35
CA PRO A 143 -1.62 -10.25 10.45
C PRO A 143 -0.90 -11.60 10.32
N VAL A 144 -1.68 -12.66 10.15
CA VAL A 144 -1.17 -14.01 9.86
C VAL A 144 -1.44 -14.29 8.39
N LEU A 145 -0.38 -14.46 7.61
CA LEU A 145 -0.48 -14.75 6.18
C LEU A 145 -0.20 -16.23 5.93
N GLU A 146 -1.22 -16.99 5.55
CA GLU A 146 -1.07 -18.40 5.20
C GLU A 146 -0.05 -18.57 4.07
N GLY A 147 0.82 -19.57 4.19
CA GLY A 147 1.90 -19.82 3.24
C GLY A 147 3.17 -18.99 3.47
N LEU A 148 3.15 -18.00 4.37
CA LEU A 148 4.34 -17.24 4.75
C LEU A 148 4.82 -17.62 6.15
N GLY A 149 6.10 -17.99 6.26
CA GLY A 149 6.72 -18.30 7.55
C GLY A 149 7.17 -17.04 8.31
N THR A 150 7.33 -17.17 9.62
CA THR A 150 7.91 -16.11 10.48
C THR A 150 9.44 -16.16 10.41
N GLY A 151 10.07 -14.99 10.27
CA GLY A 151 11.53 -14.82 10.29
C GLY A 151 12.27 -15.72 9.30
N LYS A 152 11.87 -15.69 8.02
CA LYS A 152 12.45 -16.56 6.97
C LYS A 152 13.15 -15.80 5.84
N PHE A 153 13.04 -14.48 5.85
CA PHE A 153 13.45 -13.64 4.73
C PHE A 153 14.53 -12.67 5.22
N GLY A 154 15.71 -12.70 4.60
CA GLY A 154 16.72 -11.69 4.85
C GLY A 154 16.41 -10.36 4.19
N LEU A 155 15.42 -10.31 3.27
CA LEU A 155 14.87 -9.09 2.68
C LEU A 155 13.34 -9.16 2.59
N VAL A 156 12.65 -8.15 3.10
CA VAL A 156 11.19 -7.97 2.90
C VAL A 156 10.92 -6.62 2.23
N VAL A 157 10.16 -6.61 1.15
CA VAL A 157 9.74 -5.40 0.42
C VAL A 157 8.23 -5.22 0.58
N SER A 158 7.80 -4.11 1.15
CA SER A 158 6.41 -3.64 1.12
C SER A 158 6.25 -2.61 0.01
N SER A 159 5.61 -3.02 -1.09
CA SER A 159 5.56 -2.23 -2.33
C SER A 159 4.24 -1.49 -2.47
N LEU A 160 4.18 -0.22 -2.01
CA LEU A 160 3.06 0.71 -2.24
C LEU A 160 1.67 0.18 -1.83
N VAL A 161 1.65 -0.79 -0.90
CA VAL A 161 0.43 -1.45 -0.45
C VAL A 161 -0.18 -0.77 0.79
N LEU A 162 0.64 -0.05 1.57
CA LEU A 162 0.25 0.45 2.90
C LEU A 162 -1.02 1.31 2.87
N SER A 163 -1.11 2.27 1.94
CA SER A 163 -2.30 3.13 1.85
C SER A 163 -3.56 2.35 1.48
N GLN A 164 -3.42 1.30 0.68
CA GLN A 164 -4.52 0.47 0.21
C GLN A 164 -5.12 -0.34 1.37
N LEU A 165 -4.29 -0.79 2.32
CA LEU A 165 -4.72 -1.59 3.47
C LEU A 165 -5.78 -0.90 4.34
N PHE A 166 -5.80 0.43 4.38
CA PHE A 166 -6.83 1.19 5.10
C PHE A 166 -7.75 1.99 4.17
N SER A 167 -7.33 2.36 2.97
CA SER A 167 -8.15 3.16 2.06
C SER A 167 -9.31 2.35 1.49
N TYR A 168 -9.10 1.09 1.11
CA TYR A 168 -10.19 0.24 0.60
C TYR A 168 -11.27 -0.03 1.67
N PRO A 169 -10.93 -0.40 2.92
CA PRO A 169 -11.94 -0.50 3.98
C PRO A 169 -12.73 0.80 4.20
N LEU A 170 -12.07 1.96 4.13
CA LEU A 170 -12.75 3.25 4.26
C LEU A 170 -13.66 3.56 3.07
N LEU A 171 -13.28 3.15 1.87
CA LEU A 171 -14.14 3.22 0.68
C LEU A 171 -15.34 2.28 0.79
N ASP A 172 -15.19 1.08 1.36
CA ASP A 172 -16.32 0.16 1.58
C ASP A 172 -17.41 0.78 2.45
N ILE A 173 -17.04 1.63 3.42
CA ILE A 173 -18.00 2.42 4.22
C ILE A 173 -18.73 3.42 3.33
N LEU A 174 -18.00 4.18 2.51
CA LEU A 174 -18.60 5.18 1.63
C LEU A 174 -19.50 4.54 0.57
N ASP A 175 -19.12 3.39 0.02
CA ASP A 175 -19.94 2.61 -0.90
C ASP A 175 -21.22 2.12 -0.21
N ARG A 176 -21.12 1.67 1.05
CA ARG A 176 -22.30 1.30 1.83
C ARG A 176 -23.23 2.49 2.05
N VAL A 177 -22.69 3.65 2.45
CA VAL A 177 -23.47 4.88 2.65
C VAL A 177 -24.10 5.34 1.33
N GLN A 178 -23.37 5.32 0.23
CA GLN A 178 -23.87 5.65 -1.10
C GLN A 178 -25.06 4.75 -1.49
N LEU A 179 -25.04 3.47 -1.10
CA LEU A 179 -26.12 2.54 -1.36
C LEU A 179 -27.37 2.81 -0.51
N VAL A 180 -27.22 3.07 0.79
CA VAL A 180 -28.36 3.18 1.72
C VAL A 180 -28.87 4.61 1.94
N ALA A 181 -28.01 5.61 1.74
CA ALA A 181 -28.28 7.02 1.99
C ALA A 181 -27.44 7.93 1.09
N PRO A 182 -27.64 7.90 -0.25
CA PRO A 182 -26.83 8.66 -1.20
C PRO A 182 -26.82 10.17 -0.93
N GLY A 183 -27.92 10.72 -0.40
CA GLY A 183 -28.02 12.15 -0.05
C GLY A 183 -27.16 12.57 1.15
N LEU A 184 -26.56 11.63 1.87
CA LEU A 184 -25.66 11.89 3.00
C LEU A 184 -24.18 11.73 2.63
N LEU A 185 -23.86 11.34 1.39
CA LEU A 185 -22.48 11.25 0.93
C LEU A 185 -21.83 12.64 0.97
N GLY A 186 -20.64 12.75 1.55
CA GLY A 186 -19.92 14.01 1.76
C GLY A 186 -20.04 14.54 3.19
N GLU A 187 -21.10 14.21 3.92
CA GLU A 187 -21.27 14.66 5.31
C GLU A 187 -20.26 14.00 6.28
N GLN A 188 -19.59 12.92 5.86
CA GLN A 188 -18.54 12.29 6.66
C GLN A 188 -17.39 13.25 7.00
N GLU A 189 -17.09 14.20 6.10
CA GLU A 189 -16.01 15.19 6.31
C GLU A 189 -16.32 16.15 7.47
N ARG A 190 -17.60 16.29 7.81
CA ARG A 190 -18.06 17.17 8.90
C ARG A 190 -18.31 16.42 10.21
N HIS A 191 -18.29 15.08 10.18
CA HIS A 191 -18.62 14.26 11.34
C HIS A 191 -17.37 13.92 12.18
N SER A 192 -17.16 14.67 13.26
CA SER A 192 -15.93 14.60 14.07
C SER A 192 -15.59 13.20 14.59
N ARG A 193 -16.58 12.48 15.13
CA ARG A 193 -16.36 11.12 15.65
C ARG A 193 -15.94 10.15 14.54
N TYR A 194 -16.54 10.27 13.35
CA TYR A 194 -16.16 9.42 12.22
C TYR A 194 -14.72 9.71 11.77
N GLN A 195 -14.35 10.98 11.68
CA GLN A 195 -12.98 11.39 11.34
C GLN A 195 -11.96 10.86 12.37
N GLN A 196 -12.29 10.91 13.65
CA GLN A 196 -11.45 10.34 14.72
C GLN A 196 -11.33 8.82 14.61
N ALA A 197 -12.45 8.11 14.44
CA ALA A 197 -12.48 6.66 14.28
C ALA A 197 -11.69 6.22 13.04
N ALA A 198 -11.85 6.92 11.91
CA ALA A 198 -11.11 6.65 10.68
C ALA A 198 -9.61 6.93 10.85
N SER A 199 -9.22 7.98 11.58
CA SER A 199 -7.81 8.25 11.89
C SER A 199 -7.20 7.15 12.77
N ALA A 200 -7.90 6.76 13.84
CA ALA A 200 -7.46 5.70 14.75
C ALA A 200 -7.39 4.32 14.04
N PHE A 201 -8.34 4.03 13.15
CA PHE A 201 -8.32 2.84 12.31
C PHE A 201 -7.08 2.79 11.40
N ARG A 202 -6.75 3.89 10.71
CA ARG A 202 -5.52 3.98 9.90
C ARG A 202 -4.27 3.67 10.73
N LEU A 203 -4.15 4.24 11.92
CA LEU A 203 -3.00 4.00 12.80
C LEU A 203 -2.89 2.52 13.23
N ARG A 204 -4.02 1.86 13.56
CA ARG A 204 -4.02 0.43 13.89
C ARG A 204 -3.56 -0.44 12.71
N VAL A 205 -4.05 -0.16 11.50
CA VAL A 205 -3.64 -0.90 10.29
C VAL A 205 -2.16 -0.68 9.97
N ILE A 206 -1.66 0.55 10.12
CA ILE A 206 -0.24 0.85 9.88
C ILE A 206 0.65 0.10 10.89
N ASN A 207 0.32 0.14 12.18
CA ASN A 207 1.07 -0.60 13.20
C ASN A 207 1.06 -2.11 12.94
N ALA A 208 -0.11 -2.67 12.64
CA ALA A 208 -0.25 -4.07 12.26
C ALA A 208 0.65 -4.46 11.08
N HIS A 209 0.72 -3.61 10.06
CA HIS A 209 1.61 -3.83 8.91
C HIS A 209 3.10 -3.72 9.28
N LEU A 210 3.49 -2.74 10.10
CA LEU A 210 4.87 -2.63 10.57
C LEU A 210 5.29 -3.85 11.41
N HIS A 211 4.42 -4.33 12.30
CA HIS A 211 4.66 -5.56 13.06
C HIS A 211 4.70 -6.80 12.16
N LEU A 212 3.91 -6.84 11.08
CA LEU A 212 4.00 -7.90 10.06
C LEU A 212 5.39 -7.91 9.41
N LEU A 213 5.90 -6.75 9.00
CA LEU A 213 7.23 -6.65 8.40
C LEU A 213 8.31 -7.15 9.37
N ARG A 214 8.24 -6.75 10.65
CA ARG A 214 9.16 -7.24 11.70
C ARG A 214 9.08 -8.75 11.90
N ARG A 215 7.87 -9.31 11.81
CA ARG A 215 7.64 -10.75 11.96
C ARG A 215 8.19 -11.55 10.78
N LEU A 216 8.13 -11.01 9.57
CA LEU A 216 8.52 -11.71 8.35
C LEU A 216 10.04 -11.67 8.13
N VAL A 217 10.67 -10.52 8.40
CA VAL A 217 12.11 -10.35 8.24
C VAL A 217 12.87 -11.12 9.31
N GLU A 218 14.00 -11.72 8.93
CA GLU A 218 14.95 -12.28 9.89
C GLU A 218 15.59 -11.19 10.74
N LYS A 219 16.06 -11.56 11.94
CA LYS A 219 16.89 -10.68 12.74
C LYS A 219 18.11 -10.23 11.91
N ASP A 220 18.39 -8.94 11.93
CA ASP A 220 19.47 -8.30 11.15
C ASP A 220 19.25 -8.29 9.62
N GLY A 221 18.09 -8.76 9.14
CA GLY A 221 17.65 -8.63 7.75
C GLY A 221 17.19 -7.21 7.40
N THR A 222 16.98 -6.95 6.12
CA THR A 222 16.60 -5.61 5.65
C THR A 222 15.13 -5.55 5.23
N VAL A 223 14.51 -4.40 5.42
CA VAL A 223 13.15 -4.12 4.98
C VAL A 223 13.14 -2.89 4.07
N VAL A 224 12.40 -2.95 2.97
CA VAL A 224 12.10 -1.80 2.13
C VAL A 224 10.61 -1.48 2.25
N LEU A 225 10.28 -0.29 2.72
CA LEU A 225 8.90 0.18 2.81
C LEU A 225 8.70 1.32 1.82
N LEU A 226 7.90 1.08 0.78
CA LEU A 226 7.46 2.09 -0.18
C LEU A 226 6.00 2.43 0.12
N SER A 227 5.70 3.72 0.31
CA SER A 227 4.33 4.19 0.53
C SER A 227 4.09 5.53 -0.18
N ASP A 228 2.94 5.66 -0.81
CA ASP A 228 2.36 6.94 -1.13
C ASP A 228 2.02 7.71 0.16
N PHE A 229 2.57 8.91 0.28
CA PHE A 229 2.48 9.76 1.46
C PHE A 229 1.35 10.79 1.32
N ARG A 230 1.26 11.42 0.14
CA ARG A 230 0.20 12.38 -0.22
C ARG A 230 -0.18 12.19 -1.68
N GLY A 231 -1.46 12.35 -1.99
CA GLY A 231 -1.96 12.47 -3.35
C GLY A 231 -2.08 13.93 -3.75
N PHE A 232 -1.91 14.24 -5.02
CA PHE A 232 -2.16 15.57 -5.56
C PHE A 232 -2.78 15.52 -6.96
N VAL A 233 -3.61 16.52 -7.24
CA VAL A 233 -4.15 16.79 -8.59
C VAL A 233 -3.62 18.12 -9.10
N PHE A 234 -3.36 18.19 -10.41
CA PHE A 234 -2.76 19.36 -11.05
C PHE A 234 -3.31 19.55 -12.47
N ASP A 235 -3.49 20.81 -12.88
CA ASP A 235 -4.03 21.19 -14.19
C ASP A 235 -3.01 21.89 -15.10
N VAL A 236 -1.73 21.91 -14.69
CA VAL A 236 -0.67 22.59 -15.45
C VAL A 236 -0.10 21.68 -16.55
N TYR A 237 -0.16 22.16 -17.79
CA TYR A 237 0.40 21.50 -18.97
C TYR A 237 1.89 21.88 -19.13
N GLY A 238 2.78 20.91 -19.33
CA GLY A 238 4.23 21.15 -19.52
C GLY A 238 5.07 20.69 -18.33
N THR A 239 6.36 21.07 -18.30
CA THR A 239 7.36 20.62 -17.31
C THR A 239 7.35 21.42 -16.00
N ASP A 240 6.69 22.58 -15.97
CA ASP A 240 6.58 23.42 -14.78
C ASP A 240 5.35 22.98 -13.97
N HIS A 241 5.48 21.82 -13.32
CA HIS A 241 4.51 21.34 -12.34
C HIS A 241 4.65 22.14 -11.04
N ASP A 242 4.31 23.43 -11.06
CA ASP A 242 4.45 24.31 -9.90
C ASP A 242 3.55 23.83 -8.75
N ALA A 243 4.11 23.82 -7.54
CA ALA A 243 3.43 23.38 -6.31
C ALA A 243 2.21 24.27 -5.98
N GLU A 244 2.22 25.54 -6.43
CA GLU A 244 1.15 26.51 -6.15
C GLU A 244 -0.22 26.13 -6.76
N HIS A 245 -0.23 25.35 -7.85
CA HIS A 245 -1.44 25.01 -8.59
C HIS A 245 -1.97 23.60 -8.25
N ARG A 246 -1.45 22.99 -7.18
CA ARG A 246 -1.80 21.63 -6.78
C ARG A 246 -2.84 21.63 -5.66
N ARG A 247 -3.80 20.71 -5.74
CA ARG A 247 -4.63 20.35 -4.59
C ARG A 247 -4.11 19.06 -4.01
N THR A 248 -3.72 19.08 -2.74
CA THR A 248 -3.09 17.96 -2.05
C THR A 248 -4.05 17.30 -1.07
N MET A 249 -3.88 16.01 -0.87
CA MET A 249 -4.63 15.22 0.12
C MET A 249 -3.66 14.28 0.83
N PRO A 250 -3.57 14.31 2.17
CA PRO A 250 -2.77 13.34 2.91
C PRO A 250 -3.36 11.94 2.74
N LEU A 251 -2.51 10.95 2.42
CA LEU A 251 -2.93 9.56 2.28
C LEU A 251 -2.60 8.75 3.52
N VAL A 252 -1.41 8.97 4.09
CA VAL A 252 -1.01 8.38 5.36
C VAL A 252 -1.03 9.43 6.48
N PRO A 253 -1.23 9.02 7.75
CA PRO A 253 -1.11 9.92 8.90
C PRO A 253 0.27 10.54 9.00
N ARG A 254 0.33 11.78 9.51
CA ARG A 254 1.61 12.49 9.78
C ARG A 254 2.54 11.74 10.73
N ALA A 255 1.99 10.85 11.56
CA ALA A 255 2.73 10.02 12.51
C ALA A 255 3.52 8.87 11.85
N LEU A 256 3.32 8.58 10.55
CA LEU A 256 3.99 7.44 9.89
C LEU A 256 5.52 7.41 10.11
N PRO A 257 6.28 8.52 9.95
CA PRO A 257 7.73 8.48 10.15
C PRO A 257 8.13 8.09 11.58
N ASP A 258 7.34 8.50 12.59
CA ASP A 258 7.60 8.18 13.98
C ASP A 258 7.29 6.70 14.26
N LEU A 259 6.16 6.20 13.76
CA LEU A 259 5.80 4.77 13.85
C LEU A 259 6.84 3.86 13.20
N VAL A 260 7.42 4.29 12.07
CA VAL A 260 8.52 3.56 11.41
C VAL A 260 9.74 3.50 12.32
N ARG A 261 10.15 4.62 12.92
CA ARG A 261 11.33 4.69 13.83
C ARG A 261 11.13 3.97 15.15
N GLU A 262 9.88 3.86 15.62
CA GLU A 262 9.53 3.04 16.80
C GLU A 262 9.71 1.54 16.53
N ASN A 263 9.66 1.13 15.27
CA ASN A 263 9.68 -0.28 14.86
C ASN A 263 11.00 -0.74 14.24
N PHE A 264 11.73 0.17 13.60
CA PHE A 264 12.92 -0.14 12.83
C PHE A 264 13.98 0.95 12.96
N THR A 265 15.23 0.57 12.75
CA THR A 265 16.32 1.51 12.47
C THR A 265 16.22 1.97 11.02
N VAL A 266 16.11 3.27 10.80
CA VAL A 266 16.06 3.86 9.45
C VAL A 266 17.48 4.05 8.93
N LEU A 267 17.85 3.28 7.91
CA LEU A 267 19.14 3.39 7.22
C LEU A 267 19.10 4.43 6.10
N GLU A 268 17.96 4.57 5.44
CA GLU A 268 17.71 5.57 4.40
C GLU A 268 16.24 5.96 4.37
N GLU A 269 15.97 7.25 4.17
CA GLU A 269 14.64 7.80 3.90
C GLU A 269 14.74 8.65 2.63
N LYS A 270 13.87 8.40 1.66
CA LYS A 270 13.79 9.13 0.39
C LYS A 270 12.36 9.57 0.11
N HIS A 271 12.23 10.76 -0.45
CA HIS A 271 10.96 11.34 -0.89
C HIS A 271 11.07 11.71 -2.37
N TRP A 272 10.02 11.41 -3.13
CA TRP A 272 9.95 11.77 -4.55
C TRP A 272 8.52 11.89 -5.05
N GLU A 273 8.35 12.46 -6.24
CA GLU A 273 7.06 12.56 -6.90
C GLU A 273 6.85 11.44 -7.91
N TRP A 274 5.67 10.85 -7.89
CA TRP A 274 5.21 9.85 -8.84
C TRP A 274 4.02 10.41 -9.62
N LEU A 275 4.24 10.76 -10.88
CA LEU A 275 3.17 11.20 -11.77
C LEU A 275 2.50 9.97 -12.39
N THR A 276 1.21 9.77 -12.09
CA THR A 276 0.48 8.59 -12.55
C THR A 276 -0.34 8.83 -13.81
N ASP A 277 -0.87 10.04 -13.95
CA ASP A 277 -1.66 10.52 -15.09
C ASP A 277 -1.21 11.95 -15.42
N LEU A 278 -0.88 12.22 -16.69
CA LEU A 278 -0.67 13.59 -17.15
C LEU A 278 -2.02 14.28 -17.43
N PRO A 279 -2.11 15.61 -17.23
CA PRO A 279 -3.33 16.35 -17.52
C PRO A 279 -3.65 16.27 -19.01
N VAL A 280 -4.93 16.09 -19.32
CA VAL A 280 -5.48 16.16 -20.68
C VAL A 280 -6.66 17.11 -20.67
N LYS A 281 -7.05 17.62 -21.84
CA LYS A 281 -8.13 18.62 -21.94
C LYS A 281 -9.38 18.17 -21.18
N GLY A 282 -9.73 18.92 -20.13
CA GLY A 282 -10.91 18.65 -19.29
C GLY A 282 -10.72 17.60 -18.19
N ARG A 283 -9.51 17.07 -17.99
CA ARG A 283 -9.19 16.13 -16.91
C ARG A 283 -7.84 16.47 -16.25
N PRO A 284 -7.82 16.75 -14.93
CA PRO A 284 -6.57 17.03 -14.22
C PRO A 284 -5.64 15.83 -14.24
N GLY A 285 -4.34 16.12 -14.20
CA GLY A 285 -3.29 15.18 -13.90
C GLY A 285 -3.38 14.72 -12.45
N ARG A 286 -2.74 13.58 -12.17
CA ARG A 286 -2.69 12.95 -10.84
C ARG A 286 -1.28 12.49 -10.54
N GLY A 287 -0.86 12.73 -9.31
CA GLY A 287 0.41 12.23 -8.81
C GLY A 287 0.40 12.02 -7.31
N TYR A 288 1.49 11.44 -6.83
CA TYR A 288 1.70 11.11 -5.43
C TYR A 288 3.08 11.59 -4.98
N GLU A 289 3.16 12.18 -3.79
CA GLU A 289 4.40 12.19 -3.04
C GLU A 289 4.58 10.79 -2.47
N VAL A 290 5.72 10.16 -2.78
CA VAL A 290 6.07 8.81 -2.31
C VAL A 290 7.22 8.93 -1.33
N VAL A 291 7.13 8.17 -0.24
CA VAL A 291 8.23 7.96 0.68
C VAL A 291 8.71 6.52 0.58
N GLY A 292 10.03 6.36 0.58
CA GLY A 292 10.70 5.08 0.59
C GLY A 292 11.68 5.00 1.75
N TYR A 293 11.59 3.92 2.51
CA TYR A 293 12.48 3.64 3.62
C TYR A 293 13.31 2.38 3.34
N LEU A 294 14.59 2.45 3.68
CA LEU A 294 15.42 1.27 3.94
C LEU A 294 15.56 1.11 5.45
N LEU A 295 15.21 -0.06 5.95
CA LEU A 295 14.98 -0.34 7.37
C LEU A 295 15.77 -1.59 7.81
N GLN A 296 16.11 -1.65 9.09
CA GLN A 296 16.70 -2.80 9.77
C GLN A 296 16.14 -2.97 11.18
#